data_AF-A0A2V7A0P1-F1
#
_entry.id   AF-A0A2V7A0P1-F1
#
_cell.length_a   1.000
_cell.length_b   1.000
_cell.length_c   1.000
_cell.angle_alpha   90.00
_cell.angle_beta   90.00
_cell.angle_gamma   90.00
#
_symmetry.space_group_name_H-M   'P 1'
#
loop_
_entity.id
_entity.type
_entity.pdbx_description
1 polymer ?
#
loop_
_entity_poly.entity_id
_entity_poly.type
_entity_poly.pdbx_seq_one_letter_code
_entity_poly.pdbx_strand_id
1 'polypeptide(L)'
;GYLIVGYPWTLNSVAWGPAIGVASVLGTLSAQWTVRRLAEAGDLVRALAAMILAFAAYEVAIFLVSVALLGGTELFAPRIVGQVLATNVAALVGLYGLNRLGESLGLRRRAEAPVSA
;
A
#
# COMPACT_ATOMS: atom_id res chain seq x y z
N GLY A 1 0.74 -14.41 -11.29
CA GLY A 1 1.05 -13.74 -12.57
C GLY A 1 1.48 -14.74 -13.61
N TYR A 2 2.75 -15.15 -13.60
CA TYR A 2 3.35 -16.00 -14.64
C TYR A 2 2.70 -17.38 -14.83
N LEU A 3 2.45 -18.12 -13.75
CA LEU A 3 1.95 -19.51 -13.86
C LEU A 3 0.43 -19.61 -14.04
N ILE A 4 -0.34 -18.70 -13.43
CA ILE A 4 -1.81 -18.75 -13.41
C ILE A 4 -2.44 -17.88 -14.50
N VAL A 5 -1.91 -16.67 -14.69
CA VAL A 5 -2.44 -15.67 -15.65
C VAL A 5 -1.62 -15.66 -16.94
N GLY A 6 -0.55 -16.45 -17.02
CA GLY A 6 0.25 -16.59 -18.23
C GLY A 6 1.07 -15.34 -18.60
N TYR A 7 1.51 -14.55 -17.62
CA TYR A 7 2.38 -13.40 -17.90
C TYR A 7 3.64 -13.84 -18.66
N PRO A 8 4.09 -13.07 -19.67
CA PRO A 8 5.21 -13.45 -20.51
C PRO A 8 6.52 -13.40 -19.72
N TRP A 9 7.36 -14.42 -19.84
CA TRP A 9 8.67 -14.50 -19.18
C TRP A 9 9.74 -13.67 -19.89
N THR A 10 9.52 -12.35 -19.94
CA THR A 10 10.49 -11.39 -20.49
C THR A 10 11.16 -10.61 -19.37
N LEU A 11 12.38 -10.10 -19.62
CA LEU A 11 13.08 -9.22 -18.68
C LEU A 11 12.22 -8.01 -18.29
N ASN A 12 11.50 -7.44 -19.26
CA ASN A 12 10.58 -6.33 -19.00
C ASN A 12 9.50 -6.71 -17.98
N SER A 13 8.85 -7.87 -18.16
CA SER A 13 7.82 -8.34 -17.22
C SER A 13 8.40 -8.60 -15.83
N VAL A 14 9.56 -9.25 -15.75
CA VAL A 14 10.18 -9.62 -14.48
C VAL A 14 10.68 -8.39 -13.70
N ALA A 15 11.17 -7.37 -14.39
CA ALA A 15 11.71 -6.14 -13.79
C ALA A 15 10.65 -5.33 -13.00
N TRP A 16 9.36 -5.50 -13.30
CA TRP A 16 8.29 -4.89 -12.50
C TRP A 16 8.23 -5.42 -11.07
N GLY A 17 8.67 -6.66 -10.82
CA GLY A 17 8.65 -7.26 -9.48
C GLY A 17 9.45 -6.43 -8.46
N PRO A 18 10.77 -6.21 -8.67
CA PRO A 18 11.57 -5.34 -7.82
C PRO A 18 11.03 -3.90 -7.72
N ALA A 19 10.55 -3.33 -8.83
CA ALA A 19 9.97 -1.99 -8.84
C ALA A 19 8.75 -1.88 -7.91
N ILE A 20 7.82 -2.84 -8.00
CA ILE A 20 6.66 -2.96 -7.13
C ILE A 20 7.09 -3.17 -5.68
N GLY A 21 8.12 -4.01 -5.45
CA GLY A 21 8.67 -4.24 -4.12
C GLY A 21 9.17 -2.95 -3.46
N VAL A 22 10.01 -2.19 -4.16
CA VAL A 22 10.55 -0.91 -3.66
C VAL A 22 9.44 0.11 -3.42
N ALA A 23 8.51 0.27 -4.38
CA ALA A 23 7.39 1.18 -4.23
C ALA A 23 6.50 0.83 -3.03
N SER A 24 6.30 -0.47 -2.76
CA SER A 24 5.53 -0.95 -1.60
C SER A 24 6.21 -0.60 -0.28
N VAL A 25 7.55 -0.72 -0.22
CA VAL A 25 8.33 -0.29 0.95
C VAL A 25 8.17 1.22 1.17
N LEU A 26 8.32 2.02 0.11
CA LEU A 26 8.13 3.49 0.20
C LEU A 26 6.72 3.86 0.66
N GLY A 27 5.68 3.22 0.12
CA GLY A 27 4.30 3.41 0.56
C GLY A 27 4.13 3.06 2.05
N THR A 28 4.73 1.97 2.51
CA THR A 28 4.69 1.55 3.92
C THR A 28 5.37 2.56 4.83
N LEU A 29 6.55 3.05 4.46
CA LEU A 29 7.26 4.08 5.23
C LEU A 29 6.46 5.38 5.29
N SER A 30 5.83 5.80 4.20
CA SER A 30 4.92 6.94 4.14
C SER A 30 3.70 6.77 5.06
N ALA A 31 3.07 5.60 5.07
CA ALA A 31 1.98 5.29 5.98
C ALA A 31 2.43 5.37 7.45
N GLN A 32 3.55 4.73 7.80
CA GLN A 32 4.10 4.75 9.16
C GLN A 32 4.45 6.16 9.61
N TRP A 33 5.07 6.94 8.74
CA TRP A 33 5.38 8.35 9.00
C TRP A 33 4.09 9.13 9.27
N THR A 34 3.06 8.96 8.45
CA THR A 34 1.76 9.65 8.61
C THR A 34 1.09 9.31 9.93
N VAL A 35 1.05 8.02 10.29
CA VAL A 35 0.45 7.53 11.54
C VAL A 35 1.16 8.10 12.77
N ARG A 36 2.49 8.30 12.69
CA ARG A 36 3.29 8.94 13.75
C ARG A 36 3.07 10.44 13.83
N ARG A 37 2.91 11.14 12.70
CA ARG A 37 2.70 12.60 12.68
C ARG A 37 1.28 13.02 13.03
N LEU A 38 0.31 12.16 12.77
CA LEU A 38 -1.09 12.37 13.14
C LEU A 38 -1.45 11.60 14.42
N ALA A 39 -0.53 11.50 15.39
CA ALA A 39 -0.75 10.73 16.61
C ALA A 39 -1.97 11.19 17.42
N GLU A 40 -2.28 12.49 17.37
CA GLU A 40 -3.41 13.11 18.08
C GLU A 40 -4.73 13.05 17.30
N ALA A 41 -4.70 12.65 16.02
CA ALA A 41 -5.91 12.54 15.22
C ALA A 41 -6.68 11.25 15.52
N GLY A 42 -7.98 11.25 15.24
CA GLY A 42 -8.81 10.04 15.36
C GLY A 42 -8.36 8.92 14.41
N ASP A 43 -8.58 7.67 14.81
CA ASP A 43 -8.12 6.48 14.08
C ASP A 43 -8.51 6.48 12.59
N LEU A 44 -9.75 6.87 12.29
CA LEU A 44 -10.24 6.90 10.91
C LEU A 44 -9.49 7.95 10.06
N VAL A 45 -9.26 9.13 10.64
CA VAL A 45 -8.51 10.21 9.96
C VAL A 45 -7.08 9.75 9.69
N ARG A 46 -6.44 9.11 10.68
CA ARG A 46 -5.08 8.54 10.54
C ARG A 46 -5.02 7.50 9.44
N ALA A 47 -5.98 6.56 9.41
CA ALA A 47 -6.04 5.50 8.41
C ALA A 47 -6.22 6.06 6.98
N LEU A 48 -7.14 7.02 6.80
CA LEU A 48 -7.37 7.68 5.52
C LEU A 48 -6.15 8.46 5.04
N ALA A 49 -5.56 9.28 5.91
CA ALA A 49 -4.36 10.06 5.58
C ALA A 49 -3.18 9.14 5.23
N ALA A 50 -2.97 8.07 6.01
CA ALA A 50 -1.91 7.11 5.75
C ALA A 50 -2.09 6.38 4.42
N MET A 51 -3.33 6.00 4.07
CA MET A 51 -3.64 5.38 2.77
C MET A 51 -3.37 6.35 1.62
N ILE A 52 -3.81 7.61 1.73
CA ILE A 52 -3.62 8.62 0.68
C ILE A 52 -2.13 8.84 0.42
N LEU A 53 -1.33 9.06 1.48
CA LEU A 53 0.10 9.30 1.31
C LEU A 53 0.85 8.05 0.80
N ALA A 54 0.49 6.87 1.29
CA ALA A 54 1.07 5.61 0.82
C ALA A 54 0.76 5.36 -0.66
N PHE A 55 -0.49 5.57 -1.07
CA PHE A 55 -0.92 5.45 -2.46
C PHE A 55 -0.18 6.43 -3.36
N ALA A 56 -0.10 7.71 -2.97
CA ALA A 56 0.64 8.72 -3.72
C ALA A 56 2.13 8.38 -3.85
N ALA A 57 2.77 7.93 -2.76
CA ALA A 57 4.18 7.53 -2.79
C ALA A 57 4.41 6.30 -3.69
N TYR A 58 3.50 5.33 -3.65
CA TYR A 58 3.55 4.15 -4.50
C TYR A 58 3.41 4.52 -5.98
N GLU A 59 2.37 5.27 -6.34
CA GLU A 59 2.09 5.70 -7.71
C GLU A 59 3.26 6.54 -8.28
N VAL A 60 3.80 7.48 -7.51
CA VAL A 60 4.96 8.29 -7.92
C VAL A 60 6.19 7.40 -8.15
N ALA A 61 6.48 6.46 -7.26
CA ALA A 61 7.62 5.56 -7.41
C ALA A 61 7.51 4.68 -8.67
N ILE A 62 6.34 4.08 -8.90
CA ILE A 62 6.08 3.27 -10.10
C ILE A 62 6.11 4.14 -11.35
N PHE A 63 5.54 5.35 -11.31
CA PHE A 63 5.55 6.29 -12.44
C PHE A 63 6.98 6.63 -12.87
N LEU A 64 7.85 6.94 -11.90
CA LEU A 64 9.25 7.22 -12.17
C LEU A 64 9.96 6.03 -12.82
N VAL A 65 9.73 4.81 -12.35
CA VAL A 65 10.30 3.60 -12.97
C VAL A 65 9.73 3.35 -14.36
N SER A 66 8.43 3.58 -14.55
CA SER A 66 7.75 3.42 -15.85
C SER A 66 8.34 4.34 -16.90
N VAL A 67 8.47 5.64 -16.59
CA VAL A 67 9.00 6.63 -17.52
C VAL A 67 10.50 6.46 -17.76
N ALA A 68 11.26 6.07 -16.73
CA ALA A 68 12.72 6.00 -16.83
C ALA A 68 13.26 4.67 -17.39
N LEU A 69 12.58 3.54 -17.15
CA LEU A 69 13.18 2.21 -17.33
C LEU A 69 12.28 1.19 -18.05
N LEU A 70 11.00 1.11 -17.68
CA LEU A 70 10.14 -0.03 -18.06
C LEU A 70 9.04 0.30 -19.09
N GLY A 71 8.96 1.57 -19.50
CA GLY A 71 8.20 2.07 -20.64
C GLY A 71 6.81 2.63 -20.32
N GLY A 72 6.45 3.70 -21.03
CA GLY A 72 5.09 4.22 -21.20
C GLY A 72 4.45 4.89 -19.99
N THR A 73 3.53 5.82 -20.24
CA THR A 73 2.66 6.43 -19.23
C THR A 73 1.21 5.94 -19.31
N GLU A 74 0.92 5.03 -20.23
CA GLU A 74 -0.45 4.55 -20.50
C GLU A 74 -1.06 3.81 -19.30
N LEU A 75 -0.23 3.16 -18.50
CA LEU A 75 -0.61 2.55 -17.22
C LEU A 75 -1.08 3.58 -16.18
N PHE A 76 -0.75 4.86 -16.36
CA PHE A 76 -1.11 5.98 -15.50
C PHE A 76 -2.24 6.82 -16.07
N ALA A 77 -3.00 6.29 -17.03
CA ALA A 77 -4.25 6.92 -17.46
C ALA A 77 -5.15 7.16 -16.23
N PRO A 78 -5.82 8.32 -16.11
CA PRO A 78 -6.62 8.66 -14.92
C PRO A 78 -7.66 7.59 -14.55
N ARG A 79 -8.20 6.88 -15.55
CA ARG A 79 -9.11 5.75 -15.36
C ARG A 79 -8.47 4.59 -14.61
N ILE A 80 -7.24 4.21 -14.95
CA ILE A 80 -6.53 3.10 -14.32
C ILE A 80 -6.16 3.48 -12.89
N VAL A 81 -5.53 4.63 -12.70
CA VAL A 81 -5.16 5.15 -11.37
C VAL A 81 -6.39 5.26 -10.47
N GLY A 82 -7.51 5.76 -11.00
CA GLY A 82 -8.77 5.84 -10.27
C GLY A 82 -9.33 4.46 -9.88
N GLN A 83 -9.21 3.46 -10.74
CA GLN A 83 -9.60 2.08 -10.42
C GLN A 83 -8.70 1.46 -9.34
N VAL A 84 -7.39 1.68 -9.40
CA VAL A 84 -6.44 1.23 -8.37
C VAL A 84 -6.73 1.92 -7.04
N LEU A 85 -7.02 3.22 -7.04
CA LEU A 85 -7.44 3.97 -5.86
C LEU A 85 -8.71 3.38 -5.25
N ALA A 86 -9.75 3.15 -6.06
CA ALA A 86 -11.00 2.57 -5.59
C ALA A 86 -10.81 1.17 -4.99
N THR A 87 -9.95 0.34 -5.60
CA THR A 87 -9.59 -0.97 -5.06
C THR A 87 -8.88 -0.86 -3.71
N ASN A 88 -7.96 0.09 -3.55
CA ASN A 88 -7.29 0.34 -2.27
C ASN A 88 -8.25 0.88 -1.19
N VAL A 89 -9.18 1.76 -1.56
CA VAL A 89 -10.23 2.25 -0.65
C VAL A 89 -11.10 1.08 -0.16
N ALA A 90 -11.53 0.20 -1.08
CA ALA A 90 -12.30 -0.99 -0.72
C ALA A 90 -11.51 -1.93 0.20
N ALA A 91 -10.23 -2.14 -0.08
CA ALA A 91 -9.34 -2.92 0.76
C ALA A 91 -9.18 -2.31 2.16
N LEU A 92 -9.00 -0.98 2.26
CA LEU A 92 -8.90 -0.29 3.55
C LEU A 92 -10.20 -0.44 4.35
N VAL A 93 -11.36 -0.23 3.71
CA VAL A 93 -12.66 -0.40 4.38
C VAL A 93 -12.82 -1.83 4.91
N GLY A 94 -12.48 -2.83 4.10
CA GLY A 94 -12.52 -4.24 4.50
C GLY A 94 -11.58 -4.55 5.67
N LEU A 95 -10.32 -4.13 5.57
CA LEU A 95 -9.31 -4.34 6.61
C LEU A 95 -9.65 -3.59 7.90
N TYR A 96 -10.15 -2.36 7.79
CA TYR A 96 -10.57 -1.57 8.94
C TYR A 96 -11.78 -2.21 9.64
N GLY A 97 -12.76 -2.68 8.87
CA GLY A 97 -13.91 -3.42 9.40
C GLY A 97 -13.48 -4.70 10.11
N LEU A 98 -12.60 -5.51 9.49
CA LEU A 98 -12.03 -6.71 10.11
C LEU A 98 -11.24 -6.39 11.38
N ASN A 99 -10.47 -5.31 11.38
CA ASN A 99 -9.73 -4.86 12.55
C ASN A 99 -10.68 -4.52 13.71
N ARG A 100 -11.76 -3.76 13.45
CA ARG A 100 -12.78 -3.43 14.44
C ARG A 100 -13.53 -4.64 14.96
N LEU A 101 -13.82 -5.62 14.10
CA LEU A 101 -14.39 -6.90 14.52
C LEU A 101 -13.42 -7.66 15.43
N GLY A 102 -12.14 -7.73 15.08
CA GLY A 102 -11.11 -8.37 15.91
C GLY A 102 -10.95 -7.70 17.28
N GLU A 103 -11.03 -6.37 17.32
CA GLU A 103 -11.07 -5.60 18.57
C GLU A 103 -12.28 -5.97 19.44
N SER A 104 -13.47 -6.08 18.83
CA SER A 104 -14.70 -6.46 19.55
C SER A 104 -14.66 -7.88 20.13
N LEU A 105 -13.88 -8.78 19.51
CA LEU A 105 -13.69 -10.16 19.94
C LEU A 105 -12.52 -10.31 20.94
N GLY A 106 -11.86 -9.22 21.33
CA GLY A 106 -10.74 -9.26 22.27
C GLY A 106 -9.45 -9.86 21.71
N LEU A 107 -9.31 -9.98 20.38
CA LEU A 107 -8.13 -10.56 19.72
C LEU A 107 -6.88 -9.66 19.79
N ARG A 108 -7.00 -8.44 20.33
CA ARG A 108 -5.86 -7.60 20.69
C ARG A 108 -5.16 -8.15 21.93
N ARG A 109 -4.31 -9.17 21.76
CA ARG A 109 -3.20 -9.35 22.73
C ARG A 109 -2.27 -8.16 22.56
N ARG A 110 -2.10 -7.36 23.62
CA ARG A 110 -0.89 -6.54 23.74
C ARG A 110 0.27 -7.50 23.63
N ALA A 111 1.19 -7.25 22.69
CA ALA A 111 2.51 -7.84 22.80
C ALA A 111 3.07 -7.31 24.13
N GLU A 112 3.08 -8.16 25.16
CA GLU A 112 3.76 -7.88 26.41
C GLU A 112 5.24 -7.71 26.05
N ALA A 113 5.72 -6.47 26.09
CA ALA A 113 7.15 -6.24 26.09
C ALA A 113 7.71 -6.94 27.33
N PRO A 114 8.76 -7.77 27.21
CA PRO A 114 9.37 -8.37 28.39
C PRO A 114 9.82 -7.24 29.31
N VAL A 115 9.32 -7.26 30.55
CA VAL A 115 9.80 -6.39 31.62
C VAL A 115 11.27 -6.72 31.81
N SER A 116 12.16 -5.81 31.38
CA SER A 116 13.57 -5.86 31.74
C SER A 116 13.66 -5.63 33.24
N ALA A 117 14.09 -6.68 33.96
CA ALA A 117 14.47 -6.62 35.37
C ALA A 117 15.81 -5.88 35.57
#